data_AF-Q6BGH3-F1
#
_entry.id   AF-Q6BGH3-F1
#
_cell.length_a   1.000
_cell.length_b   1.000
_cell.length_c   1.000
_cell.angle_alpha   90.00
_cell.angle_beta   90.00
_cell.angle_gamma   90.00
#
_symmetry.space_group_name_H-M   'P 1'
#
loop_
_entity.id
_entity.type
_entity.pdbx_description
1 polymer ?
#
loop_
_entity_poly.entity_id
_entity_poly.type
_entity_poly.pdbx_seq_one_letter_code
_entity_poly.pdbx_strand_id
1 'polypeptide(L)'
;MHSDLNLRSFYAGDPQKDNQLIQLLITCIEENYHNVAVVNYVKDQQIQKQNASTFKPYNEEFLLQKQQQSANISQFTGKIKQYSRLTFEVSDNKFFSSIKQENQFLQGYDIIAIKPKTEAVFTQLCTTVTYFDIITFDCFEKLPFIPKAKVSSQLLEKNIMFEINYGDAVQDPNKRRQFISNAQIIINATKGKNILLSSDTAYWLYHRSPYDLVALGITIGLKKDQATQAVGANAEMVIKHGIHRKACKGVICEAALKDIEYFESKKKQIKNKQEEKLSKKIKLSQEVYAVVQNEQ
;
A
#
# COMPACT_ATOMS: atom_id res chain seq x y z
N MET A 1 -0.62 10.86 6.90
CA MET A 1 -1.91 10.14 6.83
C MET A 1 -1.59 8.66 6.82
N HIS A 2 -2.30 7.88 7.65
CA HIS A 2 -2.11 6.43 7.74
C HIS A 2 -3.20 5.73 6.94
N SER A 3 -2.86 4.61 6.31
CA SER A 3 -3.80 3.87 5.47
C SER A 3 -3.66 2.36 5.67
N ASP A 4 -4.77 1.64 5.67
CA ASP A 4 -4.79 0.18 5.57
C ASP A 4 -5.51 -0.22 4.29
N LEU A 5 -4.77 -0.78 3.34
CA LEU A 5 -5.30 -1.07 2.02
C LEU A 5 -5.76 -2.53 1.87
N ASN A 6 -5.93 -3.28 2.96
CA ASN A 6 -6.30 -4.70 2.89
C ASN A 6 -7.26 -5.15 4.01
N LEU A 7 -8.43 -4.54 4.10
CA LEU A 7 -9.49 -5.00 5.00
C LEU A 7 -10.31 -6.10 4.33
N ARG A 8 -10.59 -7.19 5.06
CA ARG A 8 -11.36 -8.32 4.54
C ARG A 8 -12.81 -8.24 5.00
N SER A 9 -13.75 -8.44 4.07
CA SER A 9 -15.18 -8.63 4.36
C SER A 9 -15.47 -10.12 4.54
N PHE A 10 -16.35 -10.50 5.47
CA PHE A 10 -16.85 -11.88 5.58
C PHE A 10 -17.90 -12.19 4.51
N TYR A 11 -18.65 -11.19 4.08
CA TYR A 11 -19.70 -11.36 3.09
C TYR A 11 -19.17 -11.07 1.68
N ALA A 12 -19.26 -12.08 0.82
CA ALA A 12 -19.07 -11.95 -0.64
C ALA A 12 -20.26 -11.24 -1.35
N GLY A 13 -21.31 -10.91 -0.59
CA GLY A 13 -22.54 -10.26 -1.07
C GLY A 13 -22.57 -8.77 -0.74
N ASP A 14 -23.59 -8.33 0.00
CA ASP A 14 -23.75 -6.94 0.42
C ASP A 14 -22.91 -6.64 1.67
N PRO A 15 -21.81 -5.85 1.55
CA PRO A 15 -20.96 -5.52 2.67
C PRO A 15 -21.75 -4.85 3.79
N GLN A 16 -22.85 -4.14 3.50
CA GLN A 16 -23.63 -3.37 4.47
C GLN A 16 -24.28 -4.20 5.59
N LYS A 17 -24.36 -5.53 5.42
CA LYS A 17 -24.86 -6.47 6.44
C LYS A 17 -23.74 -7.05 7.32
N ASP A 18 -22.49 -6.76 7.00
CA ASP A 18 -21.34 -7.26 7.74
C ASP A 18 -21.04 -6.36 8.94
N ASN A 19 -21.64 -6.73 10.08
CA ASN A 19 -21.39 -6.07 11.35
C ASN A 19 -19.90 -6.09 11.75
N GLN A 20 -19.13 -7.11 11.34
CA GLN A 20 -17.70 -7.17 11.64
C GLN A 20 -16.93 -6.12 10.85
N LEU A 21 -17.26 -5.95 9.57
CA LEU A 21 -16.66 -4.92 8.74
C LEU A 21 -16.99 -3.51 9.26
N ILE A 22 -18.22 -3.28 9.73
CA ILE A 22 -18.59 -2.00 10.36
C ILE A 22 -17.75 -1.74 11.61
N GLN A 23 -17.60 -2.74 12.49
CA GLN A 23 -16.76 -2.61 13.69
C GLN A 23 -15.28 -2.39 13.35
N LEU A 24 -14.77 -3.07 12.31
CA LEU A 24 -13.41 -2.88 11.81
C LEU A 24 -13.21 -1.46 11.29
N LEU A 25 -14.15 -0.93 10.51
CA LEU A 25 -14.09 0.46 10.02
C LEU A 25 -14.14 1.47 11.16
N ILE A 26 -14.97 1.25 12.19
CA ILE A 26 -15.01 2.07 13.39
C ILE A 26 -13.65 2.05 14.10
N THR A 27 -13.06 0.86 14.26
CA THR A 27 -11.72 0.70 14.86
C THR A 27 -10.65 1.45 14.05
N CYS A 28 -10.71 1.40 12.71
CA CYS A 28 -9.79 2.16 11.87
C CYS A 28 -9.92 3.68 12.09
N ILE A 29 -11.15 4.19 12.27
CA ILE A 29 -11.40 5.61 12.58
C ILE A 29 -10.78 5.96 13.94
N GLU A 30 -10.97 5.12 14.95
CA GLU A 30 -10.43 5.30 16.30
C GLU A 30 -8.90 5.29 16.32
N GLU A 31 -8.28 4.43 15.52
CA GLU A 31 -6.82 4.32 15.38
C GLU A 31 -6.22 5.37 14.41
N ASN A 32 -7.01 6.34 13.94
CA ASN A 32 -6.60 7.47 13.10
C ASN A 32 -6.13 7.07 11.67
N TYR A 33 -6.76 6.04 11.10
CA TYR A 33 -6.63 5.73 9.68
C TYR A 33 -7.51 6.66 8.83
N HIS A 34 -6.94 7.14 7.73
CA HIS A 34 -7.61 8.10 6.84
C HIS A 34 -8.11 7.45 5.56
N ASN A 35 -7.39 6.43 5.09
CA ASN A 35 -7.74 5.70 3.88
C ASN A 35 -7.81 4.22 4.21
N VAL A 36 -8.89 3.57 3.81
CA VAL A 36 -9.07 2.13 3.95
C VAL A 36 -9.51 1.51 2.65
N ALA A 37 -9.04 0.31 2.33
CA ALA A 37 -9.52 -0.42 1.17
C ALA A 37 -10.09 -1.78 1.57
N VAL A 38 -11.29 -2.07 1.07
CA VAL A 38 -11.96 -3.35 1.28
C VAL A 38 -11.67 -4.27 0.10
N VAL A 39 -11.22 -5.48 0.41
CA VAL A 39 -10.73 -6.44 -0.59
C VAL A 39 -11.83 -7.35 -1.08
N ASN A 40 -11.88 -7.50 -2.40
CA ASN A 40 -12.51 -8.61 -3.09
C ASN A 40 -11.43 -9.56 -3.61
N TYR A 41 -11.55 -10.86 -3.31
CA TYR A 41 -10.56 -11.87 -3.67
C TYR A 41 -11.07 -12.75 -4.81
N VAL A 42 -10.30 -12.83 -5.90
CA VAL A 42 -10.67 -13.61 -7.09
C VAL A 42 -9.55 -14.60 -7.41
N LYS A 43 -9.92 -15.87 -7.59
CA LYS A 43 -9.01 -16.95 -7.99
C LYS A 43 -9.08 -17.20 -9.50
N ASP A 44 -7.92 -17.35 -10.12
CA ASP A 44 -7.54 -17.86 -11.47
C ASP A 44 -8.55 -17.89 -12.63
N GLN A 45 -9.83 -18.25 -12.47
CA GLN A 45 -10.75 -18.52 -13.60
C GLN A 45 -12.14 -17.87 -13.48
N GLN A 46 -12.39 -17.06 -12.45
CA GLN A 46 -13.72 -16.48 -12.24
C GLN A 46 -13.93 -15.09 -12.87
N ILE A 47 -12.91 -14.50 -13.49
CA ILE A 47 -12.98 -13.14 -14.07
C ILE A 47 -14.07 -13.02 -15.15
N GLN A 48 -14.29 -14.07 -15.96
CA GLN A 48 -15.27 -14.02 -17.05
C GLN A 48 -16.72 -14.25 -16.62
N LYS A 49 -16.95 -14.70 -15.37
CA LYS A 49 -18.28 -15.09 -14.86
C LYS A 49 -18.82 -14.16 -13.77
N GLN A 50 -18.03 -13.19 -13.32
CA GLN A 50 -18.41 -12.29 -12.24
C GLN A 50 -18.64 -10.89 -12.79
N ASN A 51 -19.83 -10.36 -12.53
CA ASN A 51 -20.04 -8.93 -12.58
C ASN A 51 -19.19 -8.29 -11.48
N ALA A 52 -18.63 -7.10 -11.71
CA ALA A 52 -17.92 -6.38 -10.67
C ALA A 52 -18.86 -6.16 -9.48
N SER A 53 -18.67 -6.92 -8.39
CA SER A 53 -19.27 -6.59 -7.10
C SER A 53 -18.48 -5.41 -6.55
N THR A 54 -18.78 -4.23 -7.08
CA THR A 54 -18.15 -2.99 -6.63
C THR A 54 -18.61 -2.75 -5.21
N PHE A 55 -17.70 -2.95 -4.26
CA PHE A 55 -17.87 -2.50 -2.88
C PHE A 55 -18.42 -1.07 -2.90
N LYS A 56 -19.59 -0.86 -2.28
CA LYS A 56 -20.18 0.46 -2.12
C LYS A 56 -19.70 1.02 -0.78
N PRO A 57 -18.98 2.15 -0.75
CA PRO A 57 -18.58 2.81 0.48
C PRO A 57 -19.76 3.04 1.43
N TYR A 58 -19.51 2.83 2.73
CA TYR A 58 -20.48 3.19 3.77
C TYR A 58 -20.61 4.71 3.87
N ASN A 59 -21.84 5.18 4.13
CA ASN A 59 -22.07 6.59 4.42
C ASN A 59 -21.34 7.00 5.72
N GLU A 60 -20.61 8.11 5.67
CA GLU A 60 -19.89 8.69 6.81
C GLU A 60 -20.83 8.92 8.01
N GLU A 61 -22.04 9.44 7.76
CA GLU A 61 -23.04 9.70 8.82
C GLU A 61 -23.47 8.42 9.53
N PHE A 62 -23.60 7.32 8.80
CA PHE A 62 -23.97 6.02 9.36
C PHE A 62 -22.87 5.46 10.27
N LEU A 63 -21.60 5.57 9.84
CA LEU A 63 -20.46 5.13 10.65
C LEU A 63 -20.34 5.97 11.93
N LEU A 64 -20.51 7.29 11.83
CA LEU A 64 -20.48 8.21 12.98
C LEU A 64 -21.61 7.92 13.98
N GLN A 65 -22.84 7.67 13.52
CA GLN A 65 -23.94 7.28 14.40
C GLN A 65 -23.66 5.97 15.14
N LYS A 66 -23.09 4.98 14.45
CA LYS A 66 -22.70 3.70 15.07
C LYS A 66 -21.56 3.87 16.06
N GLN A 67 -20.60 4.75 15.79
CA GLN A 67 -19.53 5.08 16.72
C GLN A 67 -20.05 5.76 18.00
N GLN A 68 -21.01 6.68 17.89
CA GLN A 68 -21.58 7.39 19.06
C GLN A 68 -22.38 6.46 19.99
N GLN A 69 -22.90 5.34 19.47
CA GLN A 69 -23.54 4.30 20.28
C GLN A 69 -22.50 3.46 21.06
N SER A 70 -21.25 3.42 20.61
CA SER A 70 -20.11 2.84 21.33
C SER A 70 -19.69 3.80 22.44
N ALA A 71 -20.11 3.52 23.67
CA ALA A 71 -19.81 4.36 24.83
C ALA A 71 -18.28 4.53 25.02
N ASN A 72 -17.82 5.79 25.06
CA ASN A 72 -16.50 6.28 25.52
C ASN A 72 -15.42 6.67 24.50
N ILE A 73 -15.74 7.26 23.33
CA ILE A 73 -14.67 7.75 22.44
C ILE A 73 -14.89 9.20 22.01
N SER A 74 -13.92 10.02 22.40
CA SER A 74 -13.81 11.46 22.14
C SER A 74 -13.54 11.76 20.65
N GLN A 75 -14.47 12.53 20.06
CA GLN A 75 -14.26 13.59 19.07
C GLN A 75 -13.24 13.36 17.94
N PHE A 76 -13.33 12.26 17.18
CA PHE A 76 -12.74 12.24 15.85
C PHE A 76 -13.79 12.50 14.78
N THR A 77 -13.69 13.66 14.13
CA THR A 77 -14.54 14.09 13.00
C THR A 77 -13.87 13.80 11.65
N GLY A 78 -12.80 13.01 11.64
CA GLY A 78 -12.02 12.79 10.43
C GLY A 78 -12.75 11.87 9.47
N LYS A 79 -12.84 12.33 8.22
CA LYS A 79 -13.46 11.59 7.13
C LYS A 79 -12.56 10.42 6.72
N ILE A 80 -13.11 9.21 6.78
CA ILE A 80 -12.43 8.01 6.29
C ILE A 80 -12.78 7.76 4.83
N LYS A 81 -11.77 7.75 3.96
CA LYS A 81 -11.95 7.44 2.55
C LYS A 81 -11.90 5.93 2.37
N GLN A 82 -12.95 5.37 1.78
CA GLN A 82 -13.07 3.94 1.55
C GLN A 82 -12.87 3.64 0.07
N TYR A 83 -11.99 2.69 -0.23
CA TYR A 83 -11.61 2.28 -1.57
C TYR A 83 -11.99 0.83 -1.83
N SER A 84 -12.28 0.52 -3.09
CA SER A 84 -12.49 -0.85 -3.56
C SER A 84 -11.16 -1.45 -4.02
N ARG A 85 -10.78 -2.60 -3.44
CA ARG A 85 -9.57 -3.33 -3.84
C ARG A 85 -9.92 -4.69 -4.41
N LEU A 86 -9.21 -5.09 -5.45
CA LEU A 86 -9.27 -6.41 -6.04
C LEU A 86 -7.93 -7.12 -5.90
N THR A 87 -7.93 -8.33 -5.34
CA THR A 87 -6.74 -9.17 -5.26
C THR A 87 -6.91 -10.41 -6.13
N PHE A 88 -6.02 -10.60 -7.09
CA PHE A 88 -6.01 -11.77 -7.97
C PHE A 88 -4.95 -12.77 -7.58
N GLU A 89 -5.37 -14.00 -7.35
CA GLU A 89 -4.46 -15.14 -7.30
C GLU A 89 -4.19 -15.65 -8.71
N VAL A 90 -2.92 -15.66 -9.10
CA VAL A 90 -2.49 -16.01 -10.46
C VAL A 90 -1.46 -17.13 -10.41
N SER A 91 -1.83 -18.28 -10.98
CA SER A 91 -0.99 -19.48 -11.07
C SER A 91 -0.41 -19.68 -12.47
N ASP A 92 -1.17 -19.37 -13.53
CA ASP A 92 -0.80 -19.61 -14.93
C ASP A 92 -0.49 -18.32 -15.71
N ASN A 93 0.67 -18.32 -16.39
CA ASN A 93 1.13 -17.26 -17.29
C ASN A 93 0.19 -17.02 -18.47
N LYS A 94 -0.46 -18.06 -19.00
CA LYS A 94 -1.38 -17.92 -20.13
C LYS A 94 -2.61 -17.12 -19.72
N PHE A 95 -3.17 -17.44 -18.56
CA PHE A 95 -4.28 -16.71 -17.98
C PHE A 95 -3.87 -15.26 -17.72
N PHE A 96 -2.71 -15.03 -17.10
CA PHE A 96 -2.21 -13.67 -16.86
C PHE A 96 -2.08 -12.85 -18.15
N SER A 97 -1.52 -13.43 -19.21
CA SER A 97 -1.39 -12.79 -20.53
C SER A 97 -2.73 -12.42 -21.17
N SER A 98 -3.80 -13.14 -20.84
CA SER A 98 -5.14 -12.89 -21.38
C SER A 98 -5.82 -11.67 -20.75
N ILE A 99 -5.38 -11.28 -19.55
CA ILE A 99 -5.90 -10.13 -18.83
C ILE A 99 -5.31 -8.85 -19.43
N LYS A 100 -6.15 -8.11 -20.15
CA LYS A 100 -5.80 -6.80 -20.72
C LYS A 100 -6.14 -5.68 -19.74
N GLN A 101 -5.37 -4.58 -19.81
CA GLN A 101 -5.62 -3.35 -19.04
C GLN A 101 -7.03 -2.77 -19.27
N GLU A 102 -7.57 -2.93 -20.47
CA GLU A 102 -8.89 -2.42 -20.87
C GLU A 102 -10.07 -3.26 -20.35
N ASN A 103 -9.79 -4.29 -19.55
CA ASN A 103 -10.84 -5.10 -18.97
C ASN A 103 -11.70 -4.24 -18.02
N GLN A 104 -12.97 -4.03 -18.38
CA GLN A 104 -13.93 -3.23 -17.63
C GLN A 104 -14.10 -3.71 -16.18
N PHE A 105 -13.94 -5.02 -15.94
CA PHE A 105 -13.96 -5.58 -14.59
C PHE A 105 -12.85 -5.00 -13.71
N LEU A 106 -11.64 -4.83 -14.25
CA LEU A 106 -10.50 -4.25 -13.55
C LEU A 106 -10.69 -2.75 -13.30
N GLN A 107 -11.24 -2.04 -14.28
CA GLN A 107 -11.51 -0.60 -14.16
C GLN A 107 -12.55 -0.28 -13.09
N GLY A 108 -13.39 -1.26 -12.72
CA GLY A 108 -14.35 -1.12 -11.62
C GLY A 108 -13.71 -0.95 -10.23
N TYR A 109 -12.45 -1.32 -10.04
CA TYR A 109 -11.78 -1.29 -8.73
C TYR A 109 -10.71 -0.20 -8.63
N ASP A 110 -10.66 0.47 -7.48
CA ASP A 110 -9.69 1.54 -7.20
C ASP A 110 -8.26 1.00 -7.13
N ILE A 111 -8.06 -0.14 -6.48
CA ILE A 111 -6.75 -0.75 -6.27
C ILE A 111 -6.75 -2.18 -6.82
N ILE A 112 -5.68 -2.55 -7.52
CA ILE A 112 -5.49 -3.91 -8.03
C ILE A 112 -4.22 -4.49 -7.45
N ALA A 113 -4.35 -5.62 -6.78
CA ALA A 113 -3.28 -6.42 -6.23
C ALA A 113 -3.16 -7.76 -6.96
N ILE A 114 -1.94 -8.23 -7.15
CA ILE A 114 -1.65 -9.56 -7.71
C ILE A 114 -0.93 -10.40 -6.66
N LYS A 115 -1.39 -11.64 -6.52
CA LYS A 115 -0.80 -12.67 -5.68
C LYS A 115 -0.23 -13.78 -6.58
N PRO A 116 1.07 -13.69 -6.93
CA PRO A 116 1.70 -14.68 -7.80
C PRO A 116 1.93 -16.00 -7.04
N LYS A 117 1.53 -17.13 -7.64
CA LYS A 117 1.79 -18.48 -7.09
C LYS A 117 2.99 -19.18 -7.71
N THR A 118 3.57 -18.66 -8.79
CA THR A 118 4.75 -19.25 -9.44
C THR A 118 5.81 -18.18 -9.76
N GLU A 119 7.08 -18.58 -9.78
CA GLU A 119 8.19 -17.68 -10.14
C GLU A 119 8.08 -17.19 -11.60
N ALA A 120 7.50 -18.03 -12.47
CA ALA A 120 7.26 -17.69 -13.86
C ALA A 120 6.27 -16.52 -13.99
N VAL A 121 5.16 -16.56 -13.24
CA VAL A 121 4.19 -15.44 -13.18
C VAL A 121 4.87 -14.21 -12.62
N PHE A 122 5.62 -14.33 -11.53
CA PHE A 122 6.33 -13.20 -10.91
C PHE A 122 7.31 -12.52 -11.87
N THR A 123 8.04 -13.29 -12.68
CA THR A 123 8.96 -12.74 -13.68
C THR A 123 8.18 -12.06 -14.82
N GLN A 124 7.03 -12.61 -15.21
CA GLN A 124 6.16 -12.01 -16.23
C GLN A 124 5.57 -10.65 -15.79
N LEU A 125 5.38 -10.42 -14.48
CA LEU A 125 4.96 -9.09 -13.97
C LEU A 125 5.91 -7.96 -14.42
N CYS A 126 7.20 -8.26 -14.63
CA CYS A 126 8.17 -7.28 -15.13
C CYS A 126 7.97 -6.92 -16.60
N THR A 127 7.43 -7.80 -17.43
CA THR A 127 7.26 -7.54 -18.87
C THR A 127 5.93 -6.88 -19.19
N THR A 128 4.89 -7.15 -18.38
CA THR A 128 3.55 -6.61 -18.59
C THR A 128 3.50 -5.09 -18.34
N VAL A 129 2.73 -4.40 -19.19
CA VAL A 129 2.41 -2.97 -19.03
C VAL A 129 1.47 -2.81 -17.84
N THR A 130 1.90 -2.00 -16.88
CA THR A 130 1.43 -1.91 -15.50
C THR A 130 -0.09 -1.65 -15.38
N TYR A 131 -0.89 -2.69 -15.15
CA TYR A 131 -2.31 -2.57 -14.79
C TYR A 131 -2.60 -2.95 -13.32
N PHE A 132 -1.58 -3.11 -12.49
CA PHE A 132 -1.70 -3.46 -11.08
C PHE A 132 -0.79 -2.57 -10.22
N ASP A 133 -1.13 -2.43 -8.94
CA ASP A 133 -0.46 -1.50 -8.02
C ASP A 133 0.33 -2.22 -6.93
N ILE A 134 -0.20 -3.37 -6.47
CA ILE A 134 0.35 -4.13 -5.35
C ILE A 134 0.70 -5.55 -5.81
N ILE A 135 1.82 -6.05 -5.31
CA ILE A 135 2.12 -7.49 -5.29
C ILE A 135 2.01 -7.95 -3.85
N THR A 136 1.18 -8.95 -3.59
CA THR A 136 0.90 -9.48 -2.25
C THR A 136 1.39 -10.91 -2.10
N PHE A 137 1.81 -11.29 -0.90
CA PHE A 137 2.34 -12.61 -0.58
C PHE A 137 1.72 -13.17 0.70
N ASP A 138 1.38 -14.46 0.68
CA ASP A 138 1.03 -15.19 1.90
C ASP A 138 2.28 -15.38 2.75
N CYS A 139 2.44 -14.56 3.77
CA CYS A 139 3.61 -14.63 4.65
C CYS A 139 3.47 -15.71 5.74
N PHE A 140 2.30 -16.33 5.90
CA PHE A 140 2.04 -17.32 6.96
C PHE A 140 2.35 -18.76 6.57
N GLU A 141 2.38 -19.08 5.28
CA GLU A 141 2.78 -20.39 4.75
C GLU A 141 4.17 -20.31 4.11
N LYS A 142 4.75 -21.45 3.73
CA LYS A 142 5.98 -21.44 2.94
C LYS A 142 5.73 -20.67 1.63
N LEU A 143 6.57 -19.67 1.35
CA LEU A 143 6.47 -18.94 0.08
C LEU A 143 6.56 -19.89 -1.10
N PRO A 144 5.73 -19.71 -2.14
CA PRO A 144 5.73 -20.59 -3.30
C PRO A 144 7.05 -20.52 -4.09
N PHE A 145 7.73 -19.38 -4.02
CA PHE A 145 9.05 -19.14 -4.60
C PHE A 145 9.75 -18.03 -3.82
N ILE A 146 11.07 -17.91 -4.01
CA ILE A 146 11.86 -16.83 -3.43
C ILE A 146 11.94 -15.68 -4.46
N PRO A 147 11.43 -14.48 -4.16
CA PRO A 147 11.48 -13.35 -5.09
C PRO A 147 12.94 -12.94 -5.36
N LYS A 148 13.34 -12.99 -6.64
CA LYS A 148 14.69 -12.60 -7.06
C LYS A 148 14.87 -11.08 -6.98
N ALA A 149 16.02 -10.64 -6.47
CA ALA A 149 16.33 -9.22 -6.30
C ALA A 149 16.32 -8.43 -7.62
N LYS A 150 16.76 -9.03 -8.73
CA LYS A 150 16.75 -8.40 -10.06
C LYS A 150 15.31 -8.09 -10.54
N VAL A 151 14.44 -9.10 -10.47
CA VAL A 151 13.02 -8.99 -10.85
C VAL A 151 12.32 -7.97 -9.93
N SER A 152 12.56 -8.08 -8.62
CA SER A 152 12.02 -7.14 -7.64
C SER A 152 12.45 -5.71 -7.93
N SER A 153 13.72 -5.46 -8.25
CA SER A 153 14.23 -4.12 -8.59
C SER A 153 13.51 -3.50 -9.80
N GLN A 154 13.22 -4.29 -10.84
CA GLN A 154 12.47 -3.81 -12.00
C GLN A 154 11.03 -3.44 -11.65
N LEU A 155 10.39 -4.16 -10.73
CA LEU A 155 9.04 -3.83 -10.24
C LEU A 155 9.06 -2.56 -9.37
N LEU A 156 10.11 -2.38 -8.57
CA LEU A 156 10.31 -1.16 -7.78
C LEU A 156 10.46 0.08 -8.67
N GLU A 157 11.18 -0.02 -9.80
CA GLU A 157 11.33 1.05 -10.79
C GLU A 157 9.99 1.45 -11.43
N LYS A 158 9.05 0.49 -11.54
CA LYS A 158 7.68 0.73 -11.98
C LYS A 158 6.75 1.26 -10.88
N ASN A 159 7.28 1.59 -9.70
CA ASN A 159 6.51 2.06 -8.54
C ASN A 159 5.45 1.07 -8.04
N ILE A 160 5.65 -0.22 -8.27
CA ILE A 160 4.79 -1.27 -7.72
C ILE A 160 5.19 -1.50 -6.26
N MET A 161 4.18 -1.67 -5.39
CA MET A 161 4.39 -1.93 -3.97
C MET A 161 4.38 -3.43 -3.66
N PHE A 162 5.22 -3.84 -2.72
CA PHE A 162 5.26 -5.18 -2.15
C PHE A 162 4.52 -5.18 -0.82
N GLU A 163 3.42 -5.90 -0.74
CA GLU A 163 2.61 -5.99 0.47
C GLU A 163 3.02 -7.18 1.34
N ILE A 164 3.09 -6.92 2.64
CA ILE A 164 3.29 -7.90 3.70
C ILE A 164 2.07 -7.83 4.63
N ASN A 165 1.35 -8.95 4.73
CA ASN A 165 0.14 -9.08 5.53
C ASN A 165 0.44 -9.62 6.93
N TYR A 166 0.06 -8.87 7.97
CA TYR A 166 0.38 -9.23 9.35
C TYR A 166 -0.74 -9.92 10.13
N GLY A 167 -2.01 -9.81 9.69
CA GLY A 167 -3.17 -10.20 10.49
C GLY A 167 -3.11 -11.64 10.99
N ASP A 168 -2.74 -12.57 10.12
CA ASP A 168 -2.56 -13.98 10.46
C ASP A 168 -1.48 -14.23 11.54
N ALA A 169 -0.40 -13.44 11.54
CA ALA A 169 0.66 -13.57 12.53
C ALA A 169 0.23 -13.04 13.91
N VAL A 170 -0.69 -12.08 13.95
CA VAL A 170 -1.29 -11.59 15.18
C VAL A 170 -2.26 -12.64 15.73
N GLN A 171 -3.11 -13.20 14.86
CA GLN A 171 -4.14 -14.16 15.20
C GLN A 171 -3.58 -15.51 15.69
N ASP A 172 -2.60 -16.09 14.99
CA ASP A 172 -2.04 -17.40 15.32
C ASP A 172 -0.54 -17.30 15.67
N PRO A 173 -0.15 -17.58 16.92
CA PRO A 173 1.25 -17.60 17.34
C PRO A 173 2.14 -18.54 16.52
N ASN A 174 1.60 -19.64 16.00
CA ASN A 174 2.38 -20.63 15.24
C ASN A 174 2.82 -20.07 13.87
N LYS A 175 2.04 -19.15 13.30
CA LYS A 175 2.34 -18.49 12.02
C LYS A 175 3.41 -17.40 12.15
N ARG A 176 3.70 -16.89 13.36
CA ARG A 176 4.64 -15.77 13.58
C ARG A 176 6.05 -16.05 13.11
N ARG A 177 6.57 -17.25 13.36
CA ARG A 177 7.92 -17.64 12.95
C ARG A 177 8.05 -17.61 11.43
N GLN A 178 7.06 -18.18 10.75
CA GLN A 178 7.02 -18.22 9.28
C GLN A 178 6.84 -16.82 8.70
N PHE A 179 5.97 -16.01 9.30
CA PHE A 179 5.77 -14.61 8.95
C PHE A 179 7.08 -13.80 9.00
N ILE A 180 7.83 -13.86 10.10
CA ILE A 180 9.10 -13.12 10.22
C ILE A 180 10.10 -13.57 9.15
N SER A 181 10.25 -14.88 8.95
CA SER A 181 11.16 -15.45 7.95
C SER A 181 10.80 -15.00 6.51
N ASN A 182 9.53 -15.11 6.14
CA ASN A 182 9.06 -14.71 4.81
C ASN A 182 9.12 -13.20 4.59
N ALA A 183 8.76 -12.41 5.61
CA ALA A 183 8.87 -10.96 5.57
C ALA A 183 10.33 -10.54 5.32
N GLN A 184 11.29 -11.16 6.00
CA GLN A 184 12.72 -10.91 5.78
C GLN A 184 13.16 -11.26 4.36
N ILE A 185 12.66 -12.36 3.77
CA ILE A 185 12.94 -12.71 2.37
C ILE A 185 12.47 -11.58 1.43
N ILE A 186 11.26 -11.07 1.62
CA ILE A 186 10.69 -9.99 0.79
C ILE A 186 11.46 -8.67 1.02
N ILE A 187 11.77 -8.34 2.27
CA ILE A 187 12.56 -7.15 2.64
C ILE A 187 13.94 -7.20 1.99
N ASN A 188 14.60 -8.36 2.00
CA ASN A 188 15.91 -8.54 1.38
C ASN A 188 15.84 -8.41 -0.15
N ALA A 189 14.81 -8.99 -0.78
CA ALA A 189 14.60 -8.89 -2.22
C ALA A 189 14.36 -7.44 -2.70
N THR A 190 13.65 -6.65 -1.89
CA THR A 190 13.31 -5.24 -2.19
C THR A 190 14.29 -4.22 -1.60
N LYS A 191 15.24 -4.67 -0.77
CA LYS A 191 16.13 -3.82 0.05
C LYS A 191 15.34 -2.86 0.97
N GLY A 192 14.15 -3.28 1.40
CA GLY A 192 13.27 -2.49 2.26
C GLY A 192 12.56 -1.32 1.58
N LYS A 193 12.51 -1.28 0.23
CA LYS A 193 11.85 -0.23 -0.55
C LYS A 193 10.46 -0.67 -1.01
N ASN A 194 9.55 0.29 -1.16
CA ASN A 194 8.17 0.09 -1.65
C ASN A 194 7.42 -1.03 -0.91
N ILE A 195 7.61 -1.14 0.40
CA ILE A 195 6.90 -2.13 1.21
C ILE A 195 5.62 -1.49 1.75
N LEU A 196 4.54 -2.26 1.74
CA LEU A 196 3.26 -1.93 2.34
C LEU A 196 2.98 -2.92 3.47
N LEU A 197 2.59 -2.42 4.63
CA LEU A 197 2.09 -3.25 5.74
C LEU A 197 0.58 -3.13 5.78
N SER A 198 -0.13 -4.26 5.66
CA SER A 198 -1.59 -4.28 5.68
C SER A 198 -2.13 -5.38 6.58
N SER A 199 -3.34 -5.23 7.09
CA SER A 199 -3.88 -6.17 8.07
C SER A 199 -4.32 -7.51 7.47
N ASP A 200 -5.06 -7.52 6.35
CA ASP A 200 -5.75 -8.72 5.82
C ASP A 200 -6.53 -9.47 6.90
N THR A 201 -7.17 -8.70 7.79
CA THR A 201 -8.06 -9.21 8.82
C THR A 201 -9.50 -8.84 8.50
N ALA A 202 -10.42 -9.72 8.89
CA ALA A 202 -11.85 -9.43 8.93
C ALA A 202 -12.34 -9.10 10.36
N TYR A 203 -11.50 -9.36 11.37
CA TYR A 203 -11.82 -9.09 12.78
C TYR A 203 -11.10 -7.83 13.25
N TRP A 204 -11.85 -6.94 13.90
CA TRP A 204 -11.34 -5.72 14.52
C TRP A 204 -10.27 -6.00 15.60
N LEU A 205 -10.40 -7.10 16.35
CA LEU A 205 -9.46 -7.48 17.42
C LEU A 205 -8.00 -7.68 16.95
N TYR A 206 -7.81 -8.08 15.69
CA TYR A 206 -6.48 -8.33 15.13
C TYR A 206 -5.93 -7.15 14.33
N HIS A 207 -6.72 -6.09 14.15
CA HIS A 207 -6.25 -4.83 13.58
C HIS A 207 -5.33 -4.10 14.57
N ARG A 208 -4.42 -3.27 14.08
CA ARG A 208 -3.39 -2.61 14.88
C ARG A 208 -3.21 -1.17 14.46
N SER A 209 -2.88 -0.33 15.45
CA SER A 209 -2.64 1.08 15.24
C SER A 209 -1.42 1.32 14.33
N PRO A 210 -1.35 2.46 13.62
CA PRO A 210 -0.24 2.76 12.72
C PRO A 210 1.13 2.73 13.42
N TYR A 211 1.18 3.13 14.69
CA TYR A 211 2.42 3.14 15.48
C TYR A 211 2.88 1.72 15.83
N ASP A 212 1.94 0.83 16.14
CA ASP A 212 2.25 -0.59 16.36
C ASP A 212 2.77 -1.25 15.07
N LEU A 213 2.22 -0.86 13.92
CA LEU A 213 2.72 -1.33 12.63
C LEU A 213 4.14 -0.84 12.34
N VAL A 214 4.51 0.37 12.76
CA VAL A 214 5.91 0.84 12.67
C VAL A 214 6.82 -0.02 13.55
N ALA A 215 6.41 -0.33 14.78
CA ALA A 215 7.18 -1.20 15.67
C ALA A 215 7.30 -2.64 15.13
N LEU A 216 6.22 -3.18 14.56
CA LEU A 216 6.23 -4.47 13.87
C LEU A 216 7.18 -4.45 12.66
N GLY A 217 7.12 -3.39 11.85
CA GLY A 217 8.01 -3.18 10.72
C GLY A 217 9.48 -3.23 11.11
N ILE A 218 9.85 -2.59 12.22
CA ILE A 218 11.21 -2.64 12.78
C ILE A 218 11.55 -4.08 13.22
N THR A 219 10.61 -4.77 13.87
CA THR A 219 10.79 -6.14 14.36
C THR A 219 11.07 -7.15 13.23
N ILE A 220 10.42 -6.99 12.07
CA ILE A 220 10.64 -7.85 10.89
C ILE A 220 11.88 -7.47 10.08
N GLY A 221 12.57 -6.37 10.42
CA GLY A 221 13.85 -5.99 9.83
C GLY A 221 13.84 -4.74 8.95
N LEU A 222 12.77 -3.93 8.96
CA LEU A 222 12.78 -2.62 8.32
C LEU A 222 13.55 -1.60 9.16
N LYS A 223 14.17 -0.62 8.49
CA LYS A 223 14.64 0.59 9.17
C LYS A 223 13.45 1.42 9.62
N LYS A 224 13.62 2.23 10.69
CA LYS A 224 12.56 3.13 11.21
C LYS A 224 11.92 3.99 10.11
N ASP A 225 12.72 4.55 9.22
CA ASP A 225 12.23 5.37 8.11
C ASP A 225 11.40 4.55 7.11
N GLN A 226 11.85 3.33 6.80
CA GLN A 226 11.15 2.41 5.88
C GLN A 226 9.83 1.92 6.50
N ALA A 227 9.82 1.59 7.79
CA ALA A 227 8.63 1.19 8.52
C ALA A 227 7.59 2.32 8.57
N THR A 228 8.03 3.56 8.81
CA THR A 228 7.15 4.74 8.78
C THR A 228 6.57 4.99 7.39
N GLN A 229 7.39 4.82 6.35
CA GLN A 229 6.94 4.94 4.96
C GLN A 229 5.93 3.84 4.58
N ALA A 230 6.11 2.62 5.09
CA ALA A 230 5.28 1.47 4.76
C ALA A 230 3.82 1.60 5.19
N VAL A 231 3.54 2.35 6.26
CA VAL A 231 2.18 2.57 6.78
C VAL A 231 1.54 3.86 6.24
N GLY A 232 2.36 4.81 5.77
CA GLY A 232 1.91 6.14 5.34
C GLY A 232 2.14 6.40 3.85
N ALA A 233 3.33 6.88 3.52
CA ALA A 233 3.66 7.41 2.19
C ALA A 233 3.50 6.37 1.06
N ASN A 234 3.88 5.12 1.31
CA ASN A 234 3.78 4.07 0.29
C ASN A 234 2.31 3.73 -0.02
N ALA A 235 1.44 3.75 0.98
CA ALA A 235 0.01 3.53 0.78
C ALA A 235 -0.64 4.68 -0.02
N GLU A 236 -0.24 5.92 0.23
CA GLU A 236 -0.69 7.08 -0.58
C GLU A 236 -0.24 6.93 -2.04
N MET A 237 0.97 6.42 -2.27
CA MET A 237 1.49 6.17 -3.60
C MET A 237 0.71 5.09 -4.36
N VAL A 238 0.23 4.03 -3.68
CA VAL A 238 -0.68 3.04 -4.26
C VAL A 238 -1.98 3.70 -4.71
N ILE A 239 -2.60 4.52 -3.84
CA ILE A 239 -3.87 5.18 -4.16
C ILE A 239 -3.72 6.06 -5.41
N LYS A 240 -2.63 6.84 -5.48
CA LYS A 240 -2.32 7.66 -6.67
C LYS A 240 -2.09 6.80 -7.91
N HIS A 241 -1.35 5.71 -7.79
CA HIS A 241 -1.12 4.78 -8.90
C HIS A 241 -2.44 4.17 -9.42
N GLY A 242 -3.37 3.81 -8.53
CA GLY A 242 -4.71 3.34 -8.89
C GLY A 242 -5.55 4.39 -9.61
N ILE A 243 -5.50 5.66 -9.15
CA ILE A 243 -6.16 6.80 -9.82
C ILE A 243 -5.58 6.99 -11.23
N HIS A 244 -4.25 6.98 -11.37
CA HIS A 244 -3.59 7.13 -12.67
C HIS A 244 -3.88 5.95 -13.61
N ARG A 245 -4.04 4.74 -13.09
CA ARG A 245 -4.46 3.58 -13.90
C ARG A 245 -5.87 3.75 -14.44
N LYS A 246 -6.79 4.29 -13.64
CA LYS A 246 -8.19 4.56 -14.04
C LYS A 246 -8.30 5.71 -15.03
N ALA A 247 -7.46 6.73 -14.89
CA ALA A 247 -7.40 7.85 -15.82
C ALA A 247 -6.99 7.36 -17.22
N CYS A 248 -7.78 7.68 -18.25
CA CYS A 248 -7.41 7.36 -19.64
C CYS A 248 -6.08 8.02 -20.01
N LYS A 249 -5.24 7.34 -20.80
CA LYS A 249 -4.00 7.90 -21.33
C LYS A 249 -4.30 9.22 -22.07
N GLY A 250 -3.85 10.34 -21.51
CA GLY A 250 -4.03 11.68 -22.08
C GLY A 250 -5.11 12.55 -21.43
N VAL A 251 -5.94 12.02 -20.53
CA VAL A 251 -6.87 12.82 -19.72
C VAL A 251 -6.24 13.09 -18.37
N ILE A 252 -5.86 14.35 -18.12
CA ILE A 252 -5.40 14.75 -16.79
C ILE A 252 -6.64 14.89 -15.91
N CYS A 253 -6.86 13.93 -15.02
CA CYS A 253 -7.88 14.07 -13.99
C CYS A 253 -7.49 15.21 -13.04
N GLU A 254 -8.47 15.92 -12.47
CA GLU A 254 -8.21 17.05 -11.56
C GLU A 254 -7.30 16.69 -10.36
N ALA A 255 -7.39 15.45 -9.88
CA ALA A 255 -6.49 14.92 -8.85
C ALA A 255 -5.03 14.82 -9.35
N ALA A 256 -4.83 14.41 -10.60
CA ALA A 256 -3.51 14.37 -11.22
C ALA A 256 -2.92 15.77 -11.43
N LEU A 257 -3.75 16.78 -11.72
CA LEU A 257 -3.30 18.19 -11.78
C LEU A 257 -2.74 18.66 -10.43
N LYS A 258 -3.49 18.41 -9.34
CA LYS A 258 -3.07 18.77 -7.97
C LYS A 258 -1.79 18.04 -7.56
N ASP A 259 -1.65 16.77 -7.96
CA ASP A 259 -0.42 16.00 -7.73
C ASP A 259 0.76 16.55 -8.54
N ILE A 260 0.57 16.92 -9.81
CA ILE A 260 1.61 17.56 -10.64
C ILE A 260 2.08 18.87 -9.98
N GLU A 261 1.16 19.75 -9.60
CA GLU A 261 1.47 21.01 -8.91
C GLU A 261 2.23 20.75 -7.59
N TYR A 262 1.82 19.75 -6.83
CA TYR A 262 2.52 19.34 -5.62
C TYR A 262 3.94 18.83 -5.92
N PHE A 263 4.12 17.97 -6.93
CA PHE A 263 5.44 17.46 -7.31
C PHE A 263 6.37 18.59 -7.78
N GLU A 264 5.86 19.56 -8.55
CA GLU A 264 6.63 20.73 -8.97
C GLU A 264 7.07 21.58 -7.79
N SER A 265 6.18 21.83 -6.83
CA SER A 265 6.50 22.60 -5.61
C SER A 265 7.57 21.90 -4.77
N LYS A 266 7.48 20.57 -4.61
CA LYS A 266 8.45 19.77 -3.86
C LYS A 266 9.81 19.71 -4.56
N LYS A 267 9.83 19.62 -5.89
CA LYS A 267 11.06 19.64 -6.69
C LYS A 267 11.80 20.99 -6.57
N LYS A 268 11.06 22.11 -6.59
CA LYS A 268 11.60 23.45 -6.29
C LYS A 268 12.18 23.51 -4.88
N GLN A 269 11.48 23.01 -3.86
CA GLN A 269 11.99 23.01 -2.48
C GLN A 269 13.28 22.20 -2.30
N ILE A 270 13.37 21.03 -2.95
CA ILE A 270 14.58 20.19 -2.91
C ILE A 270 15.76 20.91 -3.58
N LYS A 271 15.52 21.55 -4.74
CA LYS A 271 16.54 22.32 -5.46
C LYS A 271 17.05 23.50 -4.61
N ASN A 272 16.15 24.27 -4.01
CA ASN A 272 16.51 25.39 -3.14
C ASN A 272 17.33 24.92 -1.91
N LYS A 273 16.95 23.79 -1.28
CA LYS A 273 17.73 23.21 -0.17
C LYS A 273 19.12 22.75 -0.59
N GLN A 274 19.29 22.26 -1.82
CA GLN A 274 20.60 21.88 -2.35
C GLN A 274 21.47 23.10 -2.65
N GLU A 275 20.89 24.15 -3.24
CA GLU A 275 21.57 25.42 -3.53
C GLU A 275 21.99 26.13 -2.23
N GLU A 276 21.14 26.15 -1.20
CA GLU A 276 21.51 26.69 0.11
C GLU A 276 22.68 25.94 0.75
N LYS A 277 22.67 24.60 0.71
CA LYS A 277 23.76 23.78 1.22
C LYS A 277 25.07 24.04 0.47
N LEU A 278 25.00 24.19 -0.85
CA LEU A 278 26.16 24.49 -1.68
C LEU A 278 26.72 25.88 -1.35
N SER A 279 25.87 26.89 -1.21
CA SER A 279 26.28 28.26 -0.86
C SER A 279 26.96 28.33 0.52
N LYS A 280 26.45 27.60 1.51
CA LYS A 280 27.08 27.51 2.85
C LYS A 280 28.45 26.86 2.78
N LYS A 281 28.62 25.84 1.95
CA LYS A 281 29.91 25.17 1.74
C LYS A 281 30.93 26.07 1.05
N ILE A 282 30.49 26.88 0.08
CA ILE A 282 31.32 27.88 -0.59
C ILE A 282 31.75 28.97 0.39
N LYS A 283 30.83 29.54 1.18
CA LYS A 283 31.16 30.55 2.21
C LYS A 283 32.18 30.04 3.22
N LEU A 284 31.97 28.83 3.74
CA LEU A 284 32.90 28.20 4.66
C LEU A 284 34.29 28.01 4.03
N SER A 285 34.35 27.64 2.74
CA SER A 285 35.64 27.51 2.05
C SER A 285 36.34 28.87 1.88
N GLN A 286 35.60 29.93 1.55
CA GLN A 286 36.15 31.29 1.40
C GLN A 286 36.66 31.86 2.73
N GLU A 287 35.95 31.61 3.83
CA GLU A 287 36.39 31.97 5.18
C GLU A 287 37.70 31.26 5.56
N VAL A 288 37.82 29.96 5.28
CA VAL A 288 39.05 29.20 5.52
C VAL A 288 40.22 29.74 4.69
N TYR A 289 40.01 30.05 3.41
CA TYR A 289 41.06 30.65 2.57
C TYR A 289 41.50 32.04 3.07
N ALA A 290 40.56 32.87 3.55
CA ALA A 290 40.88 34.19 4.08
C ALA A 290 41.69 34.13 5.39
N VAL A 291 41.42 33.15 6.26
CA VAL A 291 42.23 32.93 7.48
C VAL A 291 43.66 32.51 7.11
N VAL A 292 43.83 31.57 6.18
CA VAL A 292 45.16 31.11 5.75
C VAL A 292 46.00 32.21 5.10
N GLN A 293 45.37 33.16 4.40
CA GLN A 293 46.07 34.31 3.78
C GLN A 293 46.48 35.40 4.78
N ASN A 294 45.81 35.49 5.94
CA ASN A 294 46.15 36.48 6.99
C ASN A 294 47.20 35.97 7.99
N GLU A 295 47.57 34.68 7.93
CA GLU A 295 48.60 34.06 8.79
C GLU A 295 49.99 33.94 8.10
N GLN A 296 50.15 34.50 6.88
CA GLN A 296 51.42 34.64 6.16
C GLN A 296 51.92 36.09 6.19
#